data_AF-A0A6I1W0V3-F1
#
_entry.id   AF-A0A6I1W0V3-F1
#
_cell.length_a   1.000
_cell.length_b   1.000
_cell.length_c   1.000
_cell.angle_alpha   90.00
_cell.angle_beta   90.00
_cell.angle_gamma   90.00
#
_symmetry.space_group_name_H-M   'P 1'
#
loop_
_entity.id
_entity.type
_entity.pdbx_description
1 polymer ?
#
loop_
_entity_poly.entity_id
_entity_poly.type
_entity_poly.pdbx_seq_one_letter_code
_entity_poly.pdbx_strand_id
1 'polypeptide(L)'
;FIRLTSQYTVARMLERDDFDKRYTTNQPIAIHEFLYPLVQGYDSVALKADVELGGTDQKFNLLMGRELQRGYGQEAQCIVTMPLLEGLDGVKKMSKSLGNYVGIQEAPGGMYSKLVSIPDALMWRY
;
A
#
# COMPACT_ATOMS: atom_id res chain seq x y z
N PHE A 1 6.15 -18.51 11.35
CA PHE A 1 5.34 -18.65 10.12
C PHE A 1 4.03 -19.39 10.34
N ILE A 2 3.99 -20.69 10.68
CA ILE A 2 2.72 -21.44 10.83
C ILE A 2 1.75 -20.78 11.83
N ARG A 3 2.26 -20.34 12.99
CA ARG A 3 1.46 -19.62 14.01
C ARG A 3 0.94 -18.26 13.53
N LEU A 4 1.63 -17.62 12.59
CA LEU A 4 1.23 -16.33 12.02
C LEU A 4 0.12 -16.53 10.99
N THR A 5 0.30 -17.52 10.10
CA THR A 5 -0.72 -17.89 9.11
C THR A 5 -1.99 -18.45 9.75
N SER A 6 -1.94 -18.95 10.99
CA SER A 6 -3.12 -19.39 11.73
C SER A 6 -3.90 -18.25 12.40
N GLN A 7 -3.38 -17.02 12.42
CA GLN A 7 -4.10 -15.86 13.00
C GLN A 7 -5.18 -15.31 12.08
N TYR A 8 -5.25 -15.76 10.83
CA TYR A 8 -6.14 -15.21 9.81
C TYR A 8 -6.74 -16.29 8.93
N THR A 9 -7.93 -16.02 8.37
CA THR A 9 -8.64 -16.98 7.52
C THR A 9 -8.45 -16.67 6.04
N VAL A 10 -8.55 -17.70 5.20
CA VAL A 10 -8.52 -17.54 3.73
C VAL A 10 -9.67 -16.63 3.27
N ALA A 11 -10.86 -16.76 3.85
CA ALA A 11 -12.01 -15.91 3.50
C ALA A 11 -11.69 -14.42 3.69
N ARG A 12 -11.07 -14.05 4.81
CA ARG A 12 -10.65 -12.68 5.08
C ARG A 12 -9.54 -12.19 4.15
N MET A 13 -8.67 -13.07 3.68
CA MET A 13 -7.68 -12.71 2.66
C MET A 13 -8.35 -12.41 1.33
N LEU A 14 -9.38 -13.18 0.96
CA LEU A 14 -10.14 -12.98 -0.28
C LEU A 14 -11.00 -11.72 -0.26
N GLU A 15 -11.29 -11.12 0.89
CA GLU A 15 -11.98 -9.80 0.98
C GLU A 15 -11.13 -8.64 0.42
N ARG A 16 -9.84 -8.83 0.18
CA ARG A 16 -8.99 -7.82 -0.45
C ARG A 16 -9.37 -7.65 -1.91
N ASP A 17 -9.69 -6.43 -2.35
CA ASP A 17 -10.13 -6.10 -3.71
C ASP A 17 -9.34 -6.78 -4.84
N ASP A 18 -8.01 -6.86 -4.74
CA ASP A 18 -7.16 -7.51 -5.75
C ASP A 18 -7.37 -9.04 -5.79
N PHE A 19 -7.42 -9.68 -4.62
CA PHE A 19 -7.67 -11.11 -4.53
C PHE A 19 -9.11 -11.47 -4.87
N ASP A 20 -10.09 -10.66 -4.45
CA ASP A 20 -11.50 -10.85 -4.82
C ASP A 20 -11.68 -10.80 -6.34
N LYS A 21 -11.15 -9.77 -7.01
CA LYS A 21 -11.22 -9.63 -8.47
C LYS A 21 -10.52 -10.79 -9.18
N ARG A 22 -9.32 -11.18 -8.75
CA ARG A 22 -8.58 -12.28 -9.38
C ARG A 22 -9.29 -13.62 -9.17
N TYR A 23 -9.82 -13.84 -7.97
CA TYR A 23 -10.56 -15.07 -7.64
C TYR A 23 -11.86 -15.18 -8.45
N THR A 24 -12.65 -14.11 -8.53
CA THR A 24 -13.91 -14.08 -9.30
C THR A 24 -13.69 -14.15 -10.82
N THR A 25 -12.55 -13.68 -11.32
CA THR A 25 -12.20 -13.75 -12.74
C THR A 25 -11.37 -14.99 -13.12
N ASN A 26 -11.19 -15.96 -12.21
CA ASN A 26 -10.34 -17.14 -12.39
C ASN A 26 -8.90 -16.83 -12.80
N GLN A 27 -8.37 -15.68 -12.39
CA GLN A 27 -6.95 -15.39 -12.54
C GLN A 27 -6.17 -16.11 -11.43
N PRO A 28 -5.02 -16.73 -11.76
CA PRO A 28 -4.21 -17.44 -10.77
C PRO A 28 -3.80 -16.52 -9.62
N ILE A 29 -3.92 -16.99 -8.38
CA ILE A 29 -3.38 -16.33 -7.18
C ILE A 29 -2.39 -17.30 -6.54
N ALA A 30 -1.12 -16.93 -6.46
CA ALA A 30 -0.13 -17.78 -5.86
C ALA A 30 -0.23 -17.72 -4.32
N ILE A 31 -0.08 -18.87 -3.66
CA ILE A 31 -0.24 -19.00 -2.20
C ILE A 31 0.66 -18.04 -1.43
N HIS A 32 1.89 -17.81 -1.92
CA HIS A 32 2.84 -16.93 -1.26
C HIS A 32 2.39 -15.46 -1.25
N GLU A 33 1.48 -15.05 -2.14
CA GLU A 33 0.92 -13.70 -2.15
C GLU A 33 0.10 -13.41 -0.88
N PHE A 34 -0.49 -14.43 -0.26
CA PHE A 34 -1.18 -14.31 1.03
C PHE A 34 -0.23 -14.09 2.21
N LEU A 35 1.06 -14.41 2.05
CA LEU A 35 2.05 -14.24 3.11
C LEU A 35 2.45 -12.77 3.27
N TYR A 36 2.45 -11.98 2.20
CA TYR A 36 2.94 -10.60 2.24
C TYR A 36 2.20 -9.73 3.27
N PRO A 37 0.85 -9.67 3.29
CA PRO A 37 0.12 -8.87 4.29
C PRO A 37 0.39 -9.33 5.73
N LEU A 38 0.55 -10.64 5.93
CA LEU A 38 0.83 -11.21 7.26
C LEU A 38 2.22 -10.81 7.76
N VAL A 39 3.22 -10.87 6.88
CA VAL A 39 4.59 -10.50 7.23
C VAL A 39 4.67 -9.00 7.52
N GLN A 40 4.09 -8.16 6.65
CA GLN A 40 4.05 -6.71 6.90
C GLN A 40 3.33 -6.40 8.21
N GLY A 41 2.17 -7.00 8.48
CA GLY A 41 1.47 -6.76 9.73
C GLY A 41 2.19 -7.31 10.96
N TYR A 42 3.01 -8.35 10.80
CA TYR A 42 3.88 -8.84 11.88
C TYR A 42 5.02 -7.87 12.19
N ASP A 43 5.48 -7.09 11.23
CA ASP A 43 6.46 -6.01 11.49
C ASP A 43 5.89 -5.00 12.50
N SER A 44 4.60 -4.67 12.42
CA SER A 44 3.92 -3.82 13.42
C SER A 44 3.95 -4.42 14.82
N VAL A 45 3.76 -5.75 14.94
CA VAL A 45 3.83 -6.49 16.21
C VAL A 45 5.26 -6.49 16.76
N ALA A 46 6.24 -6.71 15.89
CA ALA A 46 7.65 -6.78 16.26
C ALA A 46 8.19 -5.42 16.71
N LEU A 47 7.80 -4.35 16.02
CA LEU A 47 8.20 -2.97 16.30
C LEU A 47 7.34 -2.31 17.40
N LYS A 48 6.22 -2.94 17.80
CA LYS A 48 5.21 -2.35 18.70
C LYS A 48 4.75 -0.98 18.21
N ALA A 49 4.41 -0.90 16.93
CA ALA A 49 4.07 0.36 16.30
C ALA A 49 2.80 0.96 16.94
N ASP A 50 2.88 2.22 17.36
CA ASP A 50 1.71 3.00 17.78
C ASP A 50 0.97 3.61 16.58
N VAL A 51 1.70 3.90 15.49
CA VAL A 51 1.18 4.49 14.25
C VAL A 51 1.87 3.87 13.04
N GLU A 52 1.10 3.51 12.02
CA GLU A 52 1.63 3.14 10.70
C GLU A 52 1.02 4.04 9.61
N LEU A 53 1.89 4.58 8.76
CA LEU A 53 1.51 5.44 7.64
C LEU A 53 1.61 4.66 6.33
N GLY A 54 0.68 4.90 5.41
CA GLY A 54 0.73 4.29 4.09
C GLY A 54 -0.11 5.03 3.06
N GLY A 55 0.01 4.63 1.78
CA GLY A 55 -0.90 5.07 0.74
C GLY A 55 -2.32 4.51 0.94
N THR A 56 -3.32 5.09 0.29
CA THR A 56 -4.69 4.55 0.29
C THR A 56 -4.77 3.11 -0.24
N ASP A 57 -3.84 2.71 -1.10
CA ASP A 57 -3.71 1.34 -1.62
C ASP A 57 -3.15 0.33 -0.59
N GLN A 58 -2.61 0.80 0.54
CA GLN A 58 -2.08 -0.03 1.62
C GLN A 58 -3.10 -0.31 2.72
N LYS A 59 -4.32 0.23 2.64
CA LYS A 59 -5.33 0.14 3.72
C LYS A 59 -5.54 -1.29 4.24
N PHE A 60 -5.60 -2.29 3.37
CA PHE A 60 -5.75 -3.70 3.77
C PHE A 60 -4.57 -4.18 4.62
N ASN A 61 -3.33 -3.89 4.21
CA ASN A 61 -2.12 -4.30 4.93
C ASN A 61 -2.01 -3.58 6.28
N LEU A 62 -2.34 -2.28 6.33
CA LEU A 62 -2.35 -1.49 7.56
C LEU A 62 -3.36 -2.03 8.59
N LEU A 63 -4.53 -2.48 8.11
CA LEU A 63 -5.55 -3.13 8.94
C LEU A 63 -5.10 -4.52 9.42
N MET A 64 -4.32 -5.25 8.61
CA MET A 64 -3.73 -6.53 9.02
C MET A 64 -2.79 -6.35 10.21
N GLY A 65 -1.92 -5.34 10.19
CA GLY A 65 -1.05 -5.02 11.33
C GLY A 65 -1.83 -4.77 12.62
N ARG A 66 -2.91 -3.98 12.52
CA ARG A 66 -3.84 -3.73 13.65
C ARG A 66 -4.44 -5.01 14.22
N GLU A 67 -4.89 -5.92 13.36
CA GLU A 67 -5.52 -7.16 13.81
C GLU A 67 -4.51 -8.14 14.42
N LEU A 68 -3.31 -8.23 13.84
CA LEU A 68 -2.23 -9.04 14.39
C LEU A 68 -1.77 -8.51 15.77
N GLN A 69 -1.63 -7.21 15.95
CA GLN A 69 -1.31 -6.64 17.28
C GLN A 69 -2.34 -7.05 18.34
N ARG A 70 -3.64 -7.01 18.02
CA ARG A 70 -4.70 -7.49 18.93
C ARG A 70 -4.53 -8.97 19.27
N GLY A 71 -4.31 -9.81 18.26
CA GLY A 71 -4.09 -11.25 18.44
C GLY A 71 -2.87 -11.57 19.32
N TYR A 72 -1.89 -10.68 19.35
CA TYR A 72 -0.70 -10.75 20.20
C TYR A 72 -0.83 -10.01 21.54
N GLY A 73 -2.01 -9.48 21.87
CA GLY A 73 -2.28 -8.75 23.12
C GLY A 73 -1.64 -7.37 23.20
N GLN A 74 -1.25 -6.78 22.08
CA GLN A 74 -0.75 -5.41 21.98
C GLN A 74 -1.88 -4.42 21.68
N GLU A 75 -1.65 -3.15 21.98
CA GLU A 75 -2.52 -2.07 21.51
C GLU A 75 -2.44 -1.98 19.97
N ALA A 76 -3.58 -1.75 19.32
CA ALA A 76 -3.65 -1.71 17.86
C ALA A 76 -3.22 -0.34 17.31
N GLN A 77 -2.19 -0.31 16.47
CA GLN A 77 -1.61 0.88 15.86
C GLN A 77 -2.65 1.79 15.20
N CYS A 78 -2.59 3.10 15.38
CA CYS A 78 -3.34 4.03 14.55
C CYS A 78 -2.86 3.95 13.09
N ILE A 79 -3.79 4.05 12.14
CA ILE A 79 -3.44 4.02 10.71
C ILE A 79 -3.74 5.37 10.08
N VAL A 80 -2.78 5.88 9.31
CA VAL A 80 -2.93 7.14 8.56
C VAL A 80 -2.69 6.85 7.09
N THR A 81 -3.75 6.98 6.28
CA THR A 81 -3.66 6.82 4.84
C THR A 81 -3.52 8.16 4.14
N MET A 82 -2.52 8.30 3.28
CA MET A 82 -2.32 9.46 2.42
C MET A 82 -2.82 9.16 1.00
N PRO A 83 -3.39 10.15 0.28
CA PRO A 83 -3.78 9.97 -1.11
C PRO A 83 -2.54 9.65 -1.96
N LEU A 84 -2.75 8.87 -3.02
CA LEU A 84 -1.70 8.65 -4.00
C LEU A 84 -1.55 9.90 -4.86
N LEU A 85 -0.31 10.33 -5.07
CA LEU A 85 0.02 11.45 -5.94
C LEU A 85 -0.21 11.04 -7.40
N GLU A 86 -0.99 11.81 -8.13
CA GLU A 86 -1.13 11.68 -9.59
C GLU A 86 0.22 11.92 -10.26
N GLY A 87 0.50 11.24 -11.36
CA GLY A 87 1.70 11.48 -12.13
C GLY A 87 1.60 12.73 -13.01
N LEU A 88 2.63 12.95 -13.82
CA LEU A 88 2.69 14.06 -14.78
C LEU A 88 1.55 14.03 -15.82
N ASP A 89 0.89 12.89 -16.00
CA ASP A 89 -0.25 12.74 -16.91
C ASP A 89 -1.58 13.27 -16.36
N GLY A 90 -1.65 13.63 -15.08
CA GLY A 90 -2.84 14.21 -14.48
C GLY A 90 -3.91 13.21 -14.01
N VAL A 91 -3.76 11.92 -14.34
CA VAL A 91 -4.86 10.95 -14.25
C VAL A 91 -4.45 9.70 -13.50
N LYS A 92 -3.29 9.12 -13.84
CA LYS A 92 -2.84 7.88 -13.22
C LYS A 92 -1.98 8.22 -12.01
N LYS A 93 -1.90 7.30 -11.04
CA LYS A 93 -0.94 7.43 -9.95
C LYS A 93 0.49 7.53 -10.51
N MET A 94 1.33 8.30 -9.83
CA MET A 94 2.74 8.42 -10.16
C MET A 94 3.41 7.05 -10.06
N SER A 95 4.08 6.62 -11.13
CA SER A 95 4.77 5.34 -11.19
C SER A 95 5.96 5.39 -12.13
N LYS A 96 7.07 4.77 -11.70
CA LYS A 96 8.25 4.57 -12.55
C LYS A 96 7.93 3.77 -13.82
N SER A 97 7.02 2.79 -13.72
CA SER A 97 6.63 1.95 -14.87
C SER A 97 5.77 2.68 -15.89
N LEU A 98 5.06 3.73 -15.49
CA LEU A 98 4.25 4.55 -16.38
C LEU A 98 5.04 5.73 -16.97
N GLY A 99 6.28 5.96 -16.50
CA GLY A 99 7.11 7.08 -16.93
C GLY A 99 6.59 8.46 -16.49
N ASN A 100 5.54 8.51 -15.68
CA ASN A 100 4.84 9.74 -15.27
C ASN A 100 5.34 10.28 -13.92
N TYR A 101 6.61 10.08 -13.59
CA TYR A 101 7.19 10.39 -12.28
C TYR A 101 8.27 11.47 -12.33
N VAL A 102 8.44 12.14 -11.18
CA VAL A 102 9.57 13.02 -10.90
C VAL A 102 10.46 12.32 -9.89
N GLY A 103 11.66 11.90 -10.30
CA GLY A 103 12.62 11.24 -9.44
C GLY A 103 13.30 12.22 -8.49
N ILE A 104 13.41 11.85 -7.21
CA ILE A 104 14.01 12.66 -6.15
C ILE A 104 15.51 12.94 -6.41
N GLN A 105 16.18 12.08 -7.19
CA GLN A 105 17.61 12.18 -7.51
C GLN A 105 17.88 12.63 -8.96
N GLU A 106 16.88 13.16 -9.67
CA GLU A 106 17.11 13.71 -11.01
C GLU A 106 17.93 15.00 -10.98
N ALA A 107 18.54 15.37 -12.12
CA ALA A 107 19.23 16.66 -12.20
C ALA A 107 18.23 17.82 -12.00
N PRO A 108 18.62 18.94 -11.35
CA PRO A 108 17.70 20.04 -11.06
C PRO A 108 16.92 20.55 -12.29
N GLY A 109 17.57 20.67 -13.45
CA GLY A 109 16.91 21.08 -14.70
C GLY A 109 15.89 20.06 -15.21
N GLY A 110 16.13 18.77 -14.99
CA GLY A 110 15.20 17.69 -15.32
C GLY A 110 13.97 17.69 -14.43
N MET A 111 14.16 17.83 -13.10
CA MET A 111 13.06 17.98 -12.16
C MET A 111 12.19 19.19 -12.48
N TYR A 112 12.83 20.35 -12.71
CA TYR A 112 12.12 21.59 -13.04
C TYR A 112 11.24 21.43 -14.29
N SER A 113 11.81 20.88 -15.36
CA SER A 113 11.09 20.67 -16.63
C SER A 113 9.87 19.77 -16.45
N LYS A 114 9.98 18.73 -15.61
CA LYS A 114 8.87 17.83 -15.30
C LYS A 114 7.80 18.50 -14.43
N LEU A 115 8.19 19.24 -13.38
CA LEU A 115 7.24 19.91 -12.49
C LEU A 115 6.42 20.97 -13.25
N VAL A 116 7.05 21.71 -14.17
CA VAL A 116 6.35 22.69 -15.03
C VAL A 116 5.37 22.02 -16.01
N SER A 117 5.55 20.74 -16.32
CA SER A 117 4.64 19.99 -17.20
C SER A 117 3.36 19.48 -16.51
N ILE A 118 3.22 19.69 -15.21
CA ILE A 118 2.04 19.24 -14.45
C ILE A 118 0.81 20.03 -14.91
N PRO A 119 -0.34 19.38 -15.16
CA PRO A 119 -1.58 20.08 -15.51
C PRO A 119 -2.04 21.07 -14.43
N ASP A 120 -2.53 22.25 -14.83
CA ASP A 120 -3.00 23.31 -13.92
C ASP A 120 -3.99 22.83 -12.86
N ALA A 121 -4.86 21.87 -13.23
CA ALA A 121 -5.84 21.27 -12.31
C ALA A 121 -5.20 20.56 -11.11
N LEU A 122 -3.94 20.12 -11.21
CA LEU A 122 -3.19 19.47 -10.15
C LEU A 122 -2.25 20.41 -9.39
N MET A 123 -2.07 21.66 -9.83
CA MET A 123 -1.12 22.58 -9.18
C MET A 123 -1.42 22.82 -7.71
N TRP A 124 -2.69 22.92 -7.32
CA TRP A 124 -3.08 23.13 -5.92
C TRP A 124 -2.95 21.88 -5.04
N ARG A 125 -2.89 20.70 -5.67
CA ARG A 125 -2.78 19.42 -4.97
C ARG A 125 -1.33 19.05 -4.67
N TYR A 126 -0.40 19.54 -5.49
CA TYR A 126 1.05 19.41 -5.34
C TYR A 126 1.62 20.45 -4.37
#